data_AF-A0A847BD70-F1
#
_entry.id   AF-A0A847BD70-F1
#
_cell.length_a   1.000
_cell.length_b   1.000
_cell.length_c   1.000
_cell.angle_alpha   90.00
_cell.angle_beta   90.00
_cell.angle_gamma   90.00
#
_symmetry.space_group_name_H-M   'P 1'
#
loop_
_entity.id
_entity.type
_entity.pdbx_description
1 polymer ?
#
loop_
_entity_poly.entity_id
_entity_poly.type
_entity_poly.pdbx_seq_one_letter_code
_entity_poly.pdbx_strand_id
1 'polypeptide(L)'
;MTLDPAPSYRLLAELEAAFDRLIEHTETLLTTYAAAPTQAWAFQAGEEIQPQPTTEWLRRALLDYWYIDGQDGRTTRSHIGLIAANEALMAQVAAVNAAKAEFAAHLARIKEAHPPLLAEIKAVLPFRHPELHDHLRGSGLARLHLKQCWRAVPVAEAPVARVRLAWYSSGRSIKRLTVREVEKKLLALDS
;
A
#
# COMPACT_ATOMS: atom_id res chain seq x y z
N MET A 1 -30.94 -7.32 18.48
CA MET A 1 -30.40 -5.95 18.60
C MET A 1 -29.72 -5.62 17.29
N THR A 2 -30.50 -5.08 16.36
CA THR A 2 -30.05 -4.65 15.03
C THR A 2 -29.15 -3.44 15.20
N LEU A 3 -27.86 -3.59 14.90
CA LEU A 3 -26.97 -2.43 14.74
C LEU A 3 -27.55 -1.56 13.62
N ASP A 4 -27.77 -0.28 13.93
CA ASP A 4 -28.21 0.73 12.98
C ASP A 4 -27.31 0.66 11.70
N PRO A 5 -27.83 0.58 10.47
CA PRO A 5 -27.02 0.47 9.25
C PRO A 5 -26.32 1.79 8.84
N ALA A 6 -26.70 2.93 9.43
CA ALA A 6 -26.10 4.24 9.13
C ALA A 6 -24.58 4.38 9.40
N PRO A 7 -23.99 3.78 10.45
CA PRO A 7 -22.56 3.88 10.75
C PRO A 7 -21.71 3.07 9.77
N SER A 8 -22.15 1.89 9.32
CA SER A 8 -21.36 1.06 8.39
C SER A 8 -21.26 1.68 7.00
N TYR A 9 -22.36 2.24 6.48
CA TYR A 9 -22.37 2.97 5.21
C TYR A 9 -21.42 4.17 5.23
N ARG A 10 -21.44 4.94 6.32
CA ARG A 10 -20.53 6.07 6.50
C ARG A 10 -19.06 5.63 6.55
N LEU A 11 -18.76 4.56 7.27
CA LEU A 11 -17.40 4.01 7.35
C LEU A 11 -16.88 3.57 5.97
N LEU A 12 -17.75 2.93 5.18
CA LEU A 12 -17.42 2.51 3.82
C LEU A 12 -17.17 3.73 2.92
N ALA A 13 -18.09 4.71 2.92
CA ALA A 13 -17.95 5.92 2.11
C ALA A 13 -16.68 6.73 2.44
N GLU A 14 -16.33 6.84 3.73
CA GLU A 14 -15.09 7.52 4.16
C GLU A 14 -13.84 6.77 3.66
N LEU A 15 -13.86 5.43 3.68
CA LEU A 15 -12.77 4.62 3.15
C LEU A 15 -12.65 4.72 1.63
N GLU A 16 -13.78 4.69 0.91
CA GLU A 16 -13.83 4.87 -0.54
C GLU A 16 -13.24 6.23 -0.93
N ALA A 17 -13.66 7.30 -0.27
CA ALA A 17 -13.11 8.64 -0.53
C ALA A 17 -11.60 8.71 -0.22
N ALA A 18 -11.13 8.02 0.82
CA ALA A 18 -9.69 7.95 1.12
C ALA A 18 -8.92 7.15 0.06
N PHE A 19 -9.52 6.11 -0.51
CA PHE A 19 -8.92 5.35 -1.61
C PHE A 19 -8.84 6.20 -2.89
N ASP A 20 -9.93 6.90 -3.24
CA ASP A 20 -9.97 7.79 -4.40
C ASP A 20 -8.89 8.89 -4.28
N ARG A 21 -8.74 9.52 -3.10
CA ARG A 21 -7.64 10.48 -2.81
C ARG A 21 -6.25 9.87 -2.96
N LEU A 22 -6.05 8.64 -2.48
CA LEU A 22 -4.77 7.94 -2.63
C LEU A 22 -4.42 7.75 -4.11
N ILE A 23 -5.38 7.35 -4.94
CA ILE A 23 -5.17 7.20 -6.38
C ILE A 23 -4.83 8.55 -7.01
N GLU A 24 -5.63 9.58 -6.74
CA GLU A 24 -5.45 10.93 -7.30
C GLU A 24 -4.06 11.52 -6.96
N HIS A 25 -3.63 11.43 -5.70
CA HIS A 25 -2.30 11.90 -5.31
C HIS A 25 -1.18 11.06 -5.95
N THR A 26 -1.39 9.75 -6.13
CA THR A 26 -0.40 8.89 -6.78
C THR A 26 -0.27 9.24 -8.27
N GLU A 27 -1.38 9.47 -8.97
CA GLU A 27 -1.39 9.91 -10.37
C GLU A 27 -0.77 11.31 -10.52
N THR A 28 -1.06 12.23 -9.59
CA THR A 28 -0.44 13.57 -9.58
C THR A 28 1.08 13.49 -9.43
N LEU A 29 1.57 12.61 -8.54
CA LEU A 29 3.00 12.33 -8.40
C LEU A 29 3.60 11.79 -9.71
N LEU A 30 2.93 10.84 -10.36
CA LEU A 30 3.37 10.25 -11.63
C LEU A 30 3.43 11.30 -12.76
N THR A 31 2.41 12.15 -12.88
CA THR A 31 2.40 13.26 -13.85
C THR A 31 3.51 14.26 -13.56
N THR A 32 3.74 14.61 -12.29
CA THR A 32 4.83 15.51 -11.88
C THR A 32 6.19 14.94 -12.27
N TYR A 33 6.42 13.64 -12.03
CA TYR A 33 7.64 12.96 -12.42
C TYR A 33 7.79 12.88 -13.95
N ALA A 34 6.71 12.57 -14.69
CA ALA A 34 6.75 12.47 -16.14
C ALA A 34 7.07 13.80 -16.83
N ALA A 35 6.60 14.92 -16.27
CA ALA A 35 6.85 16.25 -16.81
C ALA A 35 8.32 16.70 -16.66
N ALA A 36 8.99 16.24 -15.61
CA ALA A 36 10.40 16.54 -15.36
C ALA A 36 11.11 15.34 -14.71
N PRO A 37 11.43 14.29 -15.49
CA PRO A 37 12.05 13.08 -14.96
C PRO A 37 13.41 13.41 -14.35
N THR A 38 13.61 12.95 -13.12
CA THR A 38 14.87 13.07 -12.40
C THR A 38 15.65 11.77 -12.50
N GLN A 39 16.89 11.76 -11.98
CA GLN A 39 17.69 10.53 -11.97
C GLN A 39 17.02 9.44 -11.14
N ALA A 40 16.85 8.27 -11.74
CA ALA A 40 16.26 7.11 -11.10
C ALA A 40 17.05 5.83 -11.39
N TRP A 41 16.90 4.86 -10.49
CA TRP A 41 17.49 3.52 -10.59
C TRP A 41 16.46 2.50 -10.14
N ALA A 42 16.24 1.47 -10.94
CA ALA A 42 15.44 0.31 -10.55
C ALA A 42 16.33 -0.90 -10.30
N PHE A 43 16.05 -1.62 -9.22
CA PHE A 43 16.78 -2.81 -8.79
C PHE A 43 15.84 -4.00 -8.86
N GLN A 44 16.02 -4.85 -9.86
CA GLN A 44 15.27 -6.08 -10.02
C GLN A 44 16.15 -7.28 -9.63
N ALA A 45 15.59 -8.21 -8.86
CA ALA A 45 16.36 -9.35 -8.35
C ALA A 45 16.83 -10.23 -9.52
N GLY A 46 18.14 -10.47 -9.62
CA GLY A 46 18.73 -11.31 -10.66
C GLY A 46 18.94 -10.61 -12.01
N GLU A 47 18.66 -9.30 -12.10
CA GLU A 47 18.88 -8.49 -13.30
C GLU A 47 19.92 -7.40 -13.04
N GLU A 48 20.53 -6.90 -14.12
CA GLU A 48 21.37 -5.71 -14.06
C GLU A 48 20.56 -4.49 -13.60
N ILE A 49 21.23 -3.57 -12.90
CA ILE A 49 20.62 -2.31 -12.47
C ILE A 49 20.15 -1.56 -13.72
N GLN A 50 18.88 -1.19 -13.75
CA GLN A 50 18.33 -0.40 -14.85
C GLN A 50 18.47 1.08 -14.50
N PRO A 51 19.40 1.83 -15.12
CA PRO A 51 19.45 3.28 -14.97
C PRO A 51 18.27 3.90 -15.70
N GLN A 52 17.69 4.95 -15.11
CA GLN A 52 16.56 5.70 -15.67
C GLN A 52 15.36 4.80 -16.05
N PRO A 53 14.75 4.09 -15.08
CA PRO A 53 13.54 3.32 -15.33
C PRO A 53 12.44 4.21 -15.92
N THR A 54 11.60 3.61 -16.75
CA THR A 54 10.49 4.31 -17.40
C THR A 54 9.46 4.80 -16.37
N THR A 55 8.72 5.85 -16.70
CA THR A 55 7.55 6.28 -15.92
C THR A 55 6.55 5.13 -15.72
N GLU A 56 6.46 4.22 -16.70
CA GLU A 56 5.61 3.03 -16.61
C GLU A 56 6.06 2.08 -15.49
N TRP A 57 7.37 1.87 -15.32
CA TRP A 57 7.89 1.10 -14.19
C TRP A 57 7.47 1.74 -12.86
N LEU A 58 7.58 3.07 -12.74
CA LEU A 58 7.20 3.79 -11.53
C LEU A 58 5.69 3.72 -11.26
N ARG A 59 4.88 3.87 -12.32
CA ARG A 59 3.42 3.69 -12.28
C ARG A 59 3.07 2.31 -11.75
N ARG A 60 3.65 1.25 -12.34
CA ARG A 60 3.48 -0.12 -11.89
C ARG A 60 3.88 -0.31 -10.43
N ALA A 61 4.99 0.30 -9.99
CA ALA A 61 5.48 0.16 -8.61
C ALA A 61 4.58 0.85 -7.57
N LEU A 62 4.08 2.05 -7.89
CA LEU A 62 3.27 2.85 -6.96
C LEU A 62 1.80 2.43 -6.91
N LEU A 63 1.27 1.90 -8.01
CA LEU A 63 -0.13 1.45 -8.14
C LEU A 63 -0.27 -0.07 -8.01
N ASP A 64 0.74 -0.73 -7.44
CA ASP A 64 0.75 -2.17 -7.25
C ASP A 64 -0.15 -2.62 -6.09
N TYR A 65 -1.47 -2.45 -6.24
CA TYR A 65 -2.45 -2.67 -5.16
C TYR A 65 -3.14 -4.02 -5.21
N TRP A 66 -2.77 -4.88 -6.14
CA TRP A 66 -3.58 -6.04 -6.51
C TRP A 66 -2.92 -7.36 -6.13
N TYR A 67 -3.74 -8.36 -5.81
CA TYR A 67 -3.28 -9.73 -5.79
C TYR A 67 -3.06 -10.23 -7.22
N ILE A 68 -2.00 -11.02 -7.41
CA ILE A 68 -1.81 -11.84 -8.61
C ILE A 68 -2.35 -13.24 -8.31
N ASP A 69 -3.06 -13.84 -9.26
CA ASP A 69 -3.54 -15.21 -9.10
C ASP A 69 -2.40 -16.22 -9.00
N GLY A 70 -2.55 -17.18 -8.09
CA GLY A 70 -1.49 -18.13 -7.73
C GLY A 70 -0.43 -17.61 -6.78
N GLN A 71 -0.45 -16.32 -6.41
CA GLN A 71 0.45 -15.76 -5.40
C GLN A 71 0.02 -16.15 -3.97
N ASP A 72 0.97 -16.47 -3.09
CA ASP A 72 0.70 -16.55 -1.65
C ASP A 72 0.16 -15.18 -1.18
N GLY A 73 -1.06 -15.18 -0.64
CA GLY A 73 -1.77 -13.97 -0.21
C GLY A 73 -1.10 -13.17 0.92
N ARG A 74 -0.03 -13.72 1.52
CA ARG A 74 0.83 -13.03 2.50
C ARG A 74 2.01 -12.31 1.85
N THR A 75 2.30 -12.61 0.59
CA THR A 75 3.44 -12.05 -0.15
C THR A 75 3.14 -10.60 -0.53
N THR A 76 3.91 -9.69 0.04
CA THR A 76 3.94 -8.30 -0.40
C THR A 76 4.98 -8.16 -1.51
N ARG A 77 4.59 -7.73 -2.71
CA ARG A 77 5.55 -7.49 -3.78
C ARG A 77 6.39 -6.26 -3.46
N SER A 78 7.67 -6.35 -3.78
CA SER A 78 8.64 -5.30 -3.52
C SER A 78 9.21 -4.81 -4.85
N HIS A 79 9.01 -3.53 -5.12
CA HIS A 79 9.67 -2.81 -6.21
C HIS A 79 10.77 -1.98 -5.56
N ILE A 80 12.02 -2.36 -5.80
CA ILE A 80 13.17 -1.65 -5.23
C ILE A 80 13.64 -0.63 -6.25
N GLY A 81 13.67 0.63 -5.84
CA GLY A 81 14.16 1.73 -6.66
C GLY A 81 14.65 2.89 -5.82
N LEU A 82 15.40 3.76 -6.47
CA LEU A 82 15.87 5.02 -5.92
C LEU A 82 15.55 6.12 -6.94
N ILE A 83 14.99 7.22 -6.48
CA ILE A 83 14.70 8.39 -7.31
C ILE A 83 15.29 9.61 -6.61
N ALA A 84 16.13 10.36 -7.31
CA ALA A 84 16.56 11.67 -6.86
C ALA A 84 15.35 12.62 -6.97
N ALA A 85 14.83 13.12 -5.86
CA ALA A 85 13.64 13.96 -5.87
C ALA A 85 14.00 15.43 -5.61
N ASN A 86 13.42 16.34 -6.40
CA ASN A 86 13.40 17.77 -6.08
C ASN A 86 12.27 18.07 -5.08
N GLU A 87 12.19 19.32 -4.62
CA GLU A 87 11.16 19.75 -3.65
C GLU A 87 9.73 19.48 -4.13
N ALA A 88 9.45 19.69 -5.43
CA ALA A 88 8.14 19.44 -6.01
C ALA A 88 7.75 17.96 -5.92
N LEU A 89 8.64 17.04 -6.30
CA LEU A 89 8.42 15.60 -6.16
C LEU A 89 8.30 15.18 -4.70
N MET A 90 9.15 15.73 -3.82
CA MET A 90 9.10 15.45 -2.38
C MET A 90 7.76 15.85 -1.77
N ALA A 91 7.20 17.00 -2.16
CA ALA A 91 5.87 17.43 -1.72
C ALA A 91 4.77 16.47 -2.19
N GLN A 92 4.83 15.99 -3.44
CA GLN A 92 3.86 15.00 -3.94
C GLN A 92 4.00 13.64 -3.24
N VAL A 93 5.23 13.18 -2.95
CA VAL A 93 5.45 11.97 -2.17
C VAL A 93 4.89 12.12 -0.74
N ALA A 94 5.04 13.30 -0.13
CA ALA A 94 4.44 13.57 1.18
C ALA A 94 2.90 13.50 1.14
N ALA A 95 2.27 14.05 0.11
CA ALA A 95 0.82 13.96 -0.08
C ALA A 95 0.35 12.51 -0.26
N VAL A 96 1.04 11.72 -1.09
CA VAL A 96 0.78 10.27 -1.24
C VAL A 96 0.91 9.56 0.11
N ASN A 97 1.99 9.80 0.85
CA ASN A 97 2.21 9.16 2.15
C ASN A 97 1.14 9.55 3.19
N ALA A 98 0.67 10.79 3.17
CA ALA A 98 -0.43 11.24 4.02
C ALA A 98 -1.74 10.51 3.67
N ALA A 99 -2.09 10.40 2.38
CA ALA A 99 -3.26 9.65 1.93
C ALA A 99 -3.17 8.15 2.26
N LYS A 100 -1.97 7.55 2.16
CA LYS A 100 -1.71 6.18 2.59
C LYS A 100 -1.97 5.99 4.09
N ALA A 101 -1.53 6.94 4.91
CA ALA A 101 -1.75 6.91 6.36
C ALA A 101 -3.23 7.10 6.71
N GLU A 102 -3.93 8.01 6.03
CA GLU A 102 -5.38 8.22 6.18
C GLU A 102 -6.16 6.96 5.84
N PHE A 103 -5.89 6.33 4.69
CA PHE A 103 -6.50 5.06 4.29
C PHE A 103 -6.26 3.95 5.32
N ALA A 104 -5.03 3.85 5.85
CA ALA A 104 -4.71 2.90 6.91
C ALA A 104 -5.50 3.14 8.20
N ALA A 105 -5.67 4.41 8.59
CA ALA A 105 -6.44 4.79 9.78
C ALA A 105 -7.92 4.42 9.63
N HIS A 106 -8.53 4.68 8.47
CA HIS A 106 -9.90 4.26 8.20
C HIS A 106 -10.06 2.74 8.21
N LEU A 107 -9.13 1.99 7.61
CA LEU A 107 -9.13 0.52 7.68
C LEU A 107 -9.02 0.00 9.13
N ALA A 108 -8.15 0.61 9.94
CA ALA A 108 -8.00 0.23 11.35
C ALA A 108 -9.29 0.46 12.13
N ARG A 109 -9.92 1.62 11.96
CA ARG A 109 -11.22 1.94 12.58
C ARG A 109 -12.32 0.97 12.17
N ILE A 110 -12.36 0.58 10.90
CA ILE A 110 -13.33 -0.43 10.41
C ILE A 110 -13.05 -1.80 11.02
N LYS A 111 -11.79 -2.20 11.10
CA LYS A 111 -11.40 -3.47 11.72
C LYS A 111 -11.81 -3.54 13.21
N GLU A 112 -11.82 -2.42 13.91
CA GLU A 112 -12.24 -2.34 15.31
C GLU A 112 -13.78 -2.26 15.45
N ALA A 113 -14.43 -1.42 14.66
CA ALA A 113 -15.87 -1.15 14.80
C ALA A 113 -16.75 -2.20 14.11
N HIS A 114 -16.34 -2.71 12.94
CA HIS A 114 -17.12 -3.64 12.14
C HIS A 114 -16.26 -4.57 11.27
N PRO A 115 -15.56 -5.57 11.86
CA PRO A 115 -14.68 -6.49 11.14
C PRO A 115 -15.27 -7.16 9.89
N PRO A 116 -16.57 -7.57 9.85
CA PRO A 116 -17.16 -8.18 8.66
C PRO A 116 -17.13 -7.29 7.41
N LEU A 117 -17.15 -5.95 7.58
CA LEU A 117 -17.12 -4.98 6.48
C LEU A 117 -15.84 -5.09 5.64
N LEU A 118 -14.75 -5.63 6.18
CA LEU A 118 -13.49 -5.81 5.45
C LEU A 118 -13.62 -6.74 4.24
N ALA A 119 -14.55 -7.71 4.27
CA ALA A 119 -14.80 -8.58 3.13
C ALA A 119 -15.49 -7.81 2.00
N GLU A 120 -16.48 -6.98 2.34
CA GLU A 120 -17.21 -6.12 1.41
C GLU A 120 -16.28 -5.08 0.77
N ILE A 121 -15.45 -4.41 1.56
CA ILE A 121 -14.44 -3.44 1.08
C ILE A 121 -13.56 -4.03 -0.01
N LYS A 122 -13.07 -5.26 0.19
CA LYS A 122 -12.22 -5.94 -0.80
C LYS A 122 -12.96 -6.28 -2.09
N ALA A 123 -14.28 -6.41 -2.04
CA ALA A 123 -15.12 -6.65 -3.20
C ALA A 123 -15.49 -5.33 -3.91
N VAL A 124 -15.73 -4.25 -3.19
CA VAL A 124 -16.25 -2.99 -3.76
C VAL A 124 -15.16 -2.07 -4.30
N LEU A 125 -14.09 -1.84 -3.54
CA LEU A 125 -13.03 -0.89 -3.92
C LEU A 125 -12.41 -1.13 -5.31
N PRO A 126 -12.17 -2.38 -5.77
CA PRO A 126 -11.62 -2.62 -7.10
C PRO A 126 -12.40 -1.97 -8.25
N PHE A 127 -13.72 -1.78 -8.10
CA PHE A 127 -14.58 -1.27 -9.15
C PHE A 127 -14.62 0.26 -9.22
N ARG A 128 -14.04 0.97 -8.25
CA ARG A 128 -14.03 2.44 -8.23
C ARG A 128 -13.08 3.06 -9.25
N HIS A 129 -12.01 2.34 -9.61
CA HIS A 129 -11.05 2.77 -10.62
C HIS A 129 -10.87 1.68 -11.70
N PRO A 130 -11.79 1.58 -12.67
CA PRO A 130 -11.78 0.55 -13.70
C PRO A 130 -10.46 0.53 -14.49
N GLU A 131 -9.86 1.68 -14.76
CA GLU A 131 -8.60 1.75 -15.54
C GLU A 131 -7.42 1.09 -14.82
N LEU A 132 -7.40 1.15 -13.48
CA LEU A 132 -6.41 0.43 -12.65
C LEU A 132 -6.74 -1.05 -12.53
N HIS A 133 -8.01 -1.41 -12.68
CA HIS A 133 -8.51 -2.78 -12.66
C HIS A 133 -8.33 -3.49 -14.03
N ASP A 134 -8.38 -2.73 -15.13
CA ASP A 134 -8.40 -3.26 -16.49
C ASP A 134 -7.10 -3.95 -16.89
N HIS A 135 -5.99 -3.56 -16.27
CA HIS A 135 -4.70 -4.25 -16.36
C HIS A 135 -4.72 -5.70 -15.82
N LEU A 136 -5.81 -6.13 -15.18
CA LEU A 136 -5.95 -7.43 -14.51
C LEU A 136 -7.06 -8.32 -15.10
N ARG A 137 -7.73 -7.89 -16.19
CA ARG A 137 -8.88 -8.59 -16.79
C ARG A 137 -8.63 -10.03 -17.26
N GLY A 138 -7.40 -10.54 -17.19
CA GLY A 138 -7.06 -11.90 -17.61
C GLY A 138 -7.15 -12.98 -16.53
N SER A 139 -7.31 -12.65 -15.24
CA SER A 139 -7.02 -13.64 -14.18
C SER A 139 -8.18 -14.01 -13.25
N GLY A 140 -9.34 -13.34 -13.37
CA GLY A 140 -10.46 -13.48 -12.43
C GLY A 140 -10.49 -12.28 -11.47
N LEU A 141 -11.62 -12.06 -10.79
CA LEU A 141 -11.89 -10.88 -9.95
C LEU A 141 -10.63 -10.38 -9.22
N ALA A 142 -10.06 -9.26 -9.68
CA ALA A 142 -8.85 -8.73 -9.08
C ALA A 142 -9.14 -8.31 -7.63
N ARG A 143 -8.51 -9.01 -6.68
CA ARG A 143 -8.68 -8.73 -5.24
C ARG A 143 -7.69 -7.65 -4.83
N LEU A 144 -8.16 -6.68 -4.05
CA LEU A 144 -7.32 -5.62 -3.50
C LEU A 144 -6.41 -6.16 -2.38
N HIS A 145 -5.11 -5.91 -2.49
CA HIS A 145 -4.11 -6.18 -1.47
C HIS A 145 -3.96 -4.97 -0.52
N LEU A 146 -4.84 -4.87 0.48
CA LEU A 146 -4.92 -3.71 1.39
C LEU A 146 -3.58 -3.22 1.96
N LYS A 147 -2.66 -4.14 2.31
CA LYS A 147 -1.32 -3.76 2.79
C LYS A 147 -0.50 -2.97 1.76
N GLN A 148 -0.60 -3.29 0.48
CA GLN A 148 0.14 -2.56 -0.56
C GLN A 148 -0.41 -1.13 -0.74
N CYS A 149 -1.71 -0.92 -0.47
CA CYS A 149 -2.32 0.41 -0.54
C CYS A 149 -1.67 1.41 0.43
N TRP A 150 -1.32 1.00 1.65
CA TRP A 150 -0.85 1.93 2.69
C TRP A 150 0.66 1.90 3.00
N ARG A 151 1.45 1.04 2.35
CA ARG A 151 2.91 1.07 2.54
C ARG A 151 3.48 2.42 2.09
N ALA A 152 4.04 3.17 3.02
CA ALA A 152 4.66 4.46 2.74
C ALA A 152 5.84 4.30 1.76
N VAL A 153 6.02 5.31 0.92
CA VAL A 153 7.20 5.51 0.09
C VAL A 153 8.29 6.11 0.98
N PRO A 154 9.40 5.40 1.24
CA PRO A 154 10.47 5.93 2.07
C PRO A 154 11.13 7.15 1.42
N VAL A 155 11.39 8.17 2.22
CA VAL A 155 12.09 9.39 1.81
C VAL A 155 13.30 9.64 2.69
N ALA A 156 14.34 10.22 2.13
CA ALA A 156 15.46 10.76 2.89
C ALA A 156 15.23 12.27 3.08
N GLU A 157 15.13 12.72 4.32
CA GLU A 157 14.89 14.14 4.64
C GLU A 157 16.10 15.04 4.37
N ALA A 158 17.30 14.44 4.31
CA ALA A 158 18.56 15.13 4.04
C ALA A 158 19.20 14.63 2.73
N PRO A 159 20.06 15.45 2.09
CA PRO A 159 20.81 15.04 0.92
C PRO A 159 21.61 13.75 1.15
N VAL A 160 21.47 12.80 0.23
CA VAL A 160 22.10 11.48 0.32
C VAL A 160 23.34 11.42 -0.57
N ALA A 161 24.52 11.25 0.03
CA ALA A 161 25.77 11.11 -0.72
C ALA A 161 26.01 9.67 -1.23
N ARG A 162 25.41 8.66 -0.59
CA ARG A 162 25.60 7.24 -0.93
C ARG A 162 24.43 6.39 -0.45
N VAL A 163 23.94 5.51 -1.32
CA VAL A 163 22.98 4.44 -0.97
C VAL A 163 23.67 3.09 -1.07
N ARG A 164 23.40 2.20 -0.10
CA ARG A 164 23.85 0.80 -0.11
C ARG A 164 22.64 -0.09 0.06
N LEU A 165 22.55 -1.13 -0.77
CA LEU A 165 21.51 -2.14 -0.70
C LEU A 165 22.09 -3.44 -0.16
N ALA A 166 21.34 -4.14 0.69
CA ALA A 166 21.71 -5.44 1.23
C ALA A 166 20.46 -6.32 1.35
N TRP A 167 20.64 -7.62 1.16
CA TRP A 167 19.58 -8.60 1.41
C TRP A 167 19.54 -8.96 2.89
N TYR A 168 18.34 -8.94 3.47
CA TYR A 168 18.11 -9.36 4.84
C TYR A 168 17.21 -10.59 4.86
N SER A 169 17.78 -11.74 5.20
CA SER A 169 17.10 -13.04 5.14
C SER A 169 16.70 -13.62 6.51
N SER A 170 17.09 -12.98 7.62
CA SER A 170 16.97 -13.54 8.98
C SER A 170 16.02 -12.77 9.91
N GLY A 171 15.07 -12.03 9.34
CA GLY A 171 14.09 -11.26 10.10
C GLY A 171 13.27 -12.10 11.06
N ARG A 172 13.35 -11.79 12.36
CA ARG A 172 12.49 -12.37 13.39
C ARG A 172 11.49 -11.33 13.86
N SER A 173 10.20 -11.66 13.81
CA SER A 173 9.18 -10.86 14.49
C SER A 173 9.29 -11.12 15.99
N ILE A 174 9.73 -10.13 16.74
CA ILE A 174 9.86 -10.21 18.19
C ILE A 174 8.79 -9.32 18.79
N LYS A 175 7.84 -9.93 19.51
CA LYS A 175 6.81 -9.22 20.26
C LYS A 175 7.01 -9.45 21.75
N ARG A 176 7.22 -8.37 22.50
CA ARG A 176 7.19 -8.43 23.97
C ARG A 176 5.76 -8.62 24.44
N LEU A 177 5.55 -9.58 25.33
CA LEU A 177 4.26 -9.86 25.97
C LEU A 177 4.45 -9.87 27.47
N THR A 178 3.48 -9.33 28.20
CA THR A 178 3.39 -9.47 29.65
C THR A 178 2.75 -10.81 30.02
N VAL A 179 2.98 -11.28 31.25
CA VAL A 179 2.37 -12.53 31.76
C VAL A 179 0.84 -12.48 31.63
N ARG A 180 0.21 -11.35 31.96
CA ARG A 180 -1.24 -11.15 31.86
C ARG A 180 -1.77 -11.27 30.43
N GLU A 181 -1.02 -10.76 29.44
CA GLU A 181 -1.38 -10.92 28.03
C GLU A 181 -1.26 -12.37 27.55
N VAL A 182 -0.28 -13.10 28.07
CA VAL A 182 -0.11 -14.54 27.78
C VAL A 182 -1.25 -15.35 28.37
N GLU A 183 -1.57 -15.13 29.65
CA GLU A 183 -2.69 -15.81 30.33
C GLU A 183 -4.02 -15.60 29.59
N LYS A 184 -4.35 -14.35 29.24
CA LYS A 184 -5.57 -14.03 28.48
C LYS A 184 -5.60 -14.75 27.11
N LYS A 185 -4.46 -14.89 26.45
CA LYS A 185 -4.36 -15.58 25.15
C LYS A 185 -4.53 -17.08 25.29
N LEU A 186 -3.98 -17.69 26.34
CA LEU A 186 -4.11 -19.11 26.61
C LEU A 186 -5.56 -19.49 26.92
N LEU A 187 -6.23 -18.72 27.78
CA LEU A 187 -7.64 -18.96 28.12
C LEU A 187 -8.58 -18.92 26.91
N ALA A 188 -8.26 -18.11 25.89
CA ALA A 188 -9.05 -18.02 24.66
C ALA A 188 -8.86 -19.21 23.70
N LEU A 189 -7.92 -20.11 23.97
CA LEU A 189 -7.72 -21.35 23.20
C LEU A 189 -8.48 -22.56 23.79
N ASP A 190 -8.91 -22.46 25.05
CA ASP A 190 -9.62 -23.53 25.78
C ASP A 190 -11.15 -23.49 25.60
N SER A 191 -11.64 -22.58 24.74
CA SER A 191 -13.05 -22.33 24.45
C SER A 191 -13.34 -22.41 22.96
#